data_AF-A0A358XQH4-F1
#
_entry.id   AF-A0A358XQH4-F1
#
_cell.length_a   1.000
_cell.length_b   1.000
_cell.length_c   1.000
_cell.angle_alpha   90.00
_cell.angle_beta   90.00
_cell.angle_gamma   90.00
#
_symmetry.space_group_name_H-M   'P 1'
#
loop_
_entity.id
_entity.type
_entity.pdbx_description
1 polymer ?
#
loop_
_entity_poly.entity_id
_entity_poly.type
_entity_poly.pdbx_seq_one_letter_code
_entity_poly.pdbx_strand_id
1 'polypeptide(L)' 'EEIEENMPHADFVRIHRGYIVNFKFVKYINGGKLWLAEGEKISLPISRSRRKNIAGMGKSIE' A
#
# COMPACT_ATOMS: atom_id res chain seq x y z
N GLU A 1 -1.83 3.93 16.08
CA GLU A 1 -1.02 5.11 15.71
C GLU A 1 0.43 4.90 16.13
N GLU A 2 0.69 4.44 17.36
CA GLU A 2 2.03 4.18 17.90
C GLU A 2 3.01 3.36 17.01
N ILE A 3 2.50 2.37 16.25
CA ILE A 3 3.35 1.61 15.31
C ILE A 3 3.79 2.48 14.12
N GLU A 4 2.93 3.35 13.60
CA GLU A 4 3.26 4.18 12.43
C GLU A 4 4.29 5.24 12.74
N GLU A 5 4.26 5.81 13.94
CA GLU A 5 5.22 6.83 14.40
C GLU A 5 6.66 6.30 14.46
N ASN A 6 6.81 4.99 14.68
CA ASN A 6 8.11 4.32 14.75
C ASN A 6 8.51 3.65 13.42
N MET A 7 7.68 3.78 12.37
CA MET A 7 7.97 3.18 11.07
C MET A 7 8.66 4.17 10.12
N PRO A 8 9.51 3.67 9.20
CA PRO A 8 10.07 4.49 8.14
C PRO A 8 8.95 5.00 7.20
N HIS A 9 8.48 6.23 7.43
CA HIS A 9 7.38 6.85 6.65
C HIS A 9 7.67 6.93 5.14
N ALA A 10 8.94 6.93 4.74
CA ALA A 10 9.33 6.91 3.33
C ALA A 10 8.97 5.59 2.63
N ASP A 11 8.90 4.48 3.38
CA ASP A 11 8.70 3.14 2.84
C ASP A 11 7.31 2.59 3.16
N PHE A 12 6.74 2.95 4.31
CA PHE A 12 5.49 2.38 4.81
C PHE A 12 4.35 3.39 4.77
N VAL A 13 3.18 2.91 4.33
CA VAL A 13 1.93 3.68 4.45
C VAL A 13 0.80 2.84 4.95
N ARG A 14 -0.13 3.48 5.66
CA ARG A 14 -1.44 2.92 5.91
C ARG A 14 -2.35 3.07 4.69
N ILE A 15 -2.82 1.96 4.13
CA ILE A 15 -3.76 1.94 2.99
C ILE A 15 -5.21 1.69 3.43
N HIS A 16 -5.40 1.07 4.61
CA HIS A 16 -6.68 0.70 5.19
C HIS A 16 -6.57 0.66 6.72
N ARG A 17 -7.70 0.63 7.43
CA ARG A 17 -7.69 0.53 8.91
C ARG A 17 -6.95 -0.70 9.42
N GLY A 18 -6.93 -1.79 8.64
CA GLY A 18 -6.25 -3.04 8.98
C GLY A 18 -4.93 -3.30 8.26
N TYR A 19 -4.44 -2.37 7.42
CA TYR A 19 -3.26 -2.62 6.58
C TYR A 19 -2.33 -1.41 6.56
N ILE A 20 -1.08 -1.66 6.98
CA ILE A 20 0.10 -0.85 6.69
C ILE A 20 0.97 -1.66 5.73
N VAL A 21 1.45 -1.05 4.65
CA VAL A 21 2.15 -1.72 3.56
C VAL A 21 3.46 -1.01 3.28
N ASN A 22 4.52 -1.79 3.02
CA ASN A 22 5.76 -1.29 2.47
C ASN A 22 5.66 -1.16 0.95
N PHE A 23 5.75 0.07 0.43
CA PHE A 23 5.63 0.32 -1.01
C PHE A 23 6.76 -0.21 -1.86
N LYS A 24 7.94 -0.48 -1.28
CA LYS A 24 9.06 -1.10 -2.02
C LYS A 24 8.69 -2.47 -2.58
N PHE A 25 7.75 -3.16 -1.95
CA PHE A 25 7.29 -4.48 -2.35
C PHE A 25 5.94 -4.45 -3.07
N VAL A 26 5.47 -3.29 -3.51
CA VAL A 26 4.21 -3.18 -4.28
C VAL A 26 4.48 -3.47 -5.74
N LYS A 27 3.75 -4.44 -6.27
CA LYS A 27 3.81 -4.81 -7.69
C LYS A 27 3.00 -3.87 -8.54
N TYR A 28 1.72 -3.68 -8.20
CA TYR A 28 0.83 -2.74 -8.88
C TYR A 28 -0.39 -2.40 -8.02
N ILE A 29 -1.10 -1.34 -8.41
CA ILE A 29 -2.31 -0.86 -7.78
C ILE A 29 -3.38 -0.71 -8.85
N ASN A 30 -4.55 -1.29 -8.63
CA ASN A 30 -5.68 -1.24 -9.58
C ASN A 30 -7.02 -1.31 -8.83
N GLY A 31 -8.01 -0.53 -9.24
CA GLY A 31 -9.39 -0.66 -8.74
C GLY A 31 -9.55 -0.47 -7.23
N GLY A 32 -8.65 0.29 -6.56
CA GLY A 32 -8.66 0.44 -5.10
C GLY A 32 -8.16 -0.80 -4.35
N LYS A 33 -7.38 -1.64 -5.02
CA LYS A 33 -6.68 -2.79 -4.46
C LYS A 33 -5.19 -2.70 -4.77
N LEU A 34 -4.38 -3.34 -3.93
CA LEU A 34 -2.93 -3.36 -4.02
C LEU A 34 -2.44 -4.80 -4.07
N TRP A 35 -1.44 -5.07 -4.92
CA TRP A 35 -0.81 -6.37 -5.04
C TRP A 35 0.66 -6.25 -4.69
N LEU A 36 1.14 -7.19 -3.87
CA LEU A 36 2.54 -7.27 -3.49
C LEU A 36 3.34 -8.04 -4.55
N ALA A 37 4.63 -7.72 -4.67
CA ALA A 37 5.57 -8.38 -5.57
C ALA A 37 5.89 -9.81 -5.09
N GLU A 38 5.82 -10.03 -3.79
CA GLU A 38 6.14 -11.27 -3.11
C GLU A 38 5.04 -11.64 -2.10
N GLY A 39 4.96 -12.92 -1.75
CA GLY A 39 3.97 -13.46 -0.82
C GLY A 39 2.70 -13.97 -1.49
N GLU A 40 1.64 -14.13 -0.69
CA GLU A 40 0.34 -14.59 -1.18
C GLU A 40 -0.18 -13.67 -2.30
N LYS A 41 -0.72 -14.27 -3.36
CA LYS A 41 -1.33 -13.57 -4.51
C LYS A 41 -2.68 -12.92 -4.14
N ILE A 42 -2.82 -12.45 -2.92
CA ILE A 42 -4.03 -11.82 -2.40
C ILE A 42 -3.90 -10.31 -2.56
N SER A 43 -4.96 -9.70 -3.08
CA SER A 43 -5.06 -8.26 -3.20
C SER A 43 -5.44 -7.62 -1.85
N LEU A 44 -4.70 -6.60 -1.40
CA LEU A 44 -5.03 -5.83 -0.21
C LEU A 44 -5.98 -4.68 -0.54
N PRO A 45 -7.08 -4.48 0.21
CA PRO A 45 -8.03 -3.41 -0.05
C PRO A 45 -7.48 -2.04 0.37
N ILE A 46 -7.73 -1.02 -0.45
CA ILE A 46 -7.45 0.38 -0.13
C ILE A 46 -8.74 1.09 0.26
N SER A 47 -8.76 1.72 1.43
CA SER A 47 -9.92 2.50 1.88
C SER A 47 -10.18 3.70 0.96
N ARG A 48 -11.47 4.01 0.71
CA ARG A 48 -11.87 5.07 -0.23
C ARG A 48 -11.24 6.43 0.09
N SER A 49 -11.16 6.77 1.38
CA SER A 49 -10.57 8.01 1.89
C SER A 49 -9.06 8.09 1.67
N ARG A 50 -8.35 6.96 1.64
CA ARG A 50 -6.89 6.90 1.49
C ARG A 50 -6.41 6.75 0.05
N ARG A 51 -7.30 6.49 -0.91
CA ARG A 51 -6.93 6.37 -2.34
C ARG A 51 -6.18 7.60 -2.87
N LYS A 52 -6.55 8.80 -2.43
CA LYS A 52 -5.89 10.06 -2.85
C LYS A 52 -4.42 10.11 -2.44
N ASN A 53 -4.08 9.53 -1.30
CA ASN A 53 -2.72 9.55 -0.75
C ASN A 53 -1.81 8.49 -1.39
N ILE A 54 -2.37 7.59 -2.19
CA ILE A 54 -1.66 6.44 -2.79
C ILE A 54 -1.61 6.58 -4.33
N ALA A 55 -2.35 7.52 -4.89
CA ALA A 55 -2.30 7.84 -6.32
C ALA A 55 -0.88 8.28 -6.70
N GLY A 56 -0.20 7.48 -7.53
CA GLY A 56 1.19 7.73 -7.94
C GLY A 56 2.26 6.92 -7.21
N MET A 57 1.91 6.13 -6.19
CA MET A 57 2.87 5.27 -5.47
C MET A 57 3.03 3.86 -6.06
N GLY A 58 2.21 3.49 -7.04
CA GLY A 58 2.36 2.24 -7.77
C GLY A 58 3.34 2.40 -8.93
N LYS A 59 4.37 1.55 -8.98
CA LYS A 59 5.14 1.38 -10.21
C LYS A 59 4.23 0.70 -11.24
N SER A 60 4.00 1.36 -12.38
CA SER A 60 3.54 0.65 -13.58
C SER A 60 4.72 -0.20 -14.03
N ILE A 61 4.68 -1.49 -13.73
CA ILE A 61 5.62 -2.44 -14.33
C ILE A 61 4.99 -2.78 -15.68
N GLU A 62 5.58 -2.25 -16.75
CA GLU A 62 5.31 -2.67 -18.13
C GLU A 62 5.61 -4.16 -18.33
#